data_AF-G2R7G6-F1
#
_entry.id   AF-G2R7G6-F1
#
_cell.length_a   1.000
_cell.length_b   1.000
_cell.length_c   1.000
_cell.angle_alpha   90.00
_cell.angle_beta   90.00
_cell.angle_gamma   90.00
#
_symmetry.space_group_name_H-M   'P 1'
#
loop_
_entity.id
_entity.type
_entity.pdbx_description
1 polymer ?
#
loop_
_entity_poly.entity_id
_entity_poly.type
_entity_poly.pdbx_seq_one_letter_code
_entity_poly.pdbx_strand_id
1 'polypeptide(L)' 'MMASTAINETEPWNRETKQKFESKDRSEFFDPCQEAAARSIRCLNRNGGDRTMCTDYFQAYRDCKKSWIEKRKMEKR' A
#
# COMPACT_ATOMS: atom_id res chain seq x y z
N MET A 1 -10.72 -19.13 19.61
CA MET A 1 -10.10 -19.70 18.38
C MET A 1 -10.43 -18.74 17.25
N MET A 2 -9.49 -17.92 16.80
CA MET A 2 -9.67 -17.13 15.57
C MET A 2 -8.65 -17.61 14.55
N ALA A 3 -9.20 -18.12 13.46
CA ALA A 3 -8.62 -19.12 12.60
C ALA A 3 -7.53 -18.56 11.68
N SER A 4 -6.47 -19.35 11.55
CA SER A 4 -5.43 -19.29 10.56
C SER A 4 -6.00 -19.32 9.13
N THR A 5 -6.30 -18.15 8.55
CA THR A 5 -6.42 -17.94 7.09
C THR A 5 -6.08 -16.49 6.69
N ALA A 6 -5.12 -15.85 7.38
CA ALA A 6 -4.52 -14.61 6.87
C ALA A 6 -3.44 -14.94 5.83
N ILE A 7 -3.87 -15.55 4.73
CA ILE A 7 -3.07 -15.71 3.51
C ILE A 7 -2.78 -14.31 2.96
N ASN A 8 -1.63 -13.73 3.30
CA ASN A 8 -0.79 -12.89 2.44
C ASN A 8 -1.45 -11.79 1.55
N GLU A 9 -2.66 -11.32 1.88
CA GLU A 9 -3.41 -10.28 1.16
C GLU A 9 -3.05 -8.88 1.67
N THR A 10 -2.49 -8.77 2.87
CA THR A 10 -2.06 -7.50 3.47
C THR A 10 -0.67 -7.06 3.01
N GLU A 11 0.02 -7.89 2.22
CA GLU A 11 1.37 -7.60 1.77
C GLU A 11 1.37 -6.79 0.45
N PRO A 12 1.96 -5.57 0.43
CA PRO A 12 1.92 -4.69 -0.75
C PRO A 12 2.67 -5.22 -1.98
N TRP A 13 3.55 -6.21 -1.80
CA TRP A 13 4.36 -6.78 -2.86
C TRP A 13 4.20 -8.31 -2.88
N ASN A 14 3.05 -8.74 -3.41
CA ASN A 14 2.68 -10.14 -3.60
C ASN A 14 2.68 -10.53 -5.10
N ARG A 15 2.44 -11.80 -5.41
CA ARG A 15 2.46 -12.33 -6.79
C ARG A 15 1.56 -11.55 -7.76
N GLU A 16 0.36 -11.18 -7.34
CA GLU A 16 -0.61 -10.46 -8.17
C GLU A 16 -0.16 -9.02 -8.44
N THR A 17 0.21 -8.29 -7.38
CA THR A 17 0.70 -6.91 -7.52
C THR A 17 1.99 -6.82 -8.34
N LYS A 18 2.85 -7.84 -8.23
CA LYS A 18 4.05 -7.98 -9.07
C LYS A 18 3.69 -8.20 -10.53
N GLN A 19 2.79 -9.14 -10.84
CA GLN A 19 2.34 -9.38 -12.20
C GLN A 19 1.73 -8.14 -12.83
N LYS A 20 0.85 -7.42 -12.11
CA LYS A 20 0.26 -6.16 -12.57
C LYS A 20 1.33 -5.09 -12.81
N PHE A 21 2.31 -4.98 -11.92
CA PHE A 21 3.41 -4.03 -12.07
C PHE A 21 4.31 -4.35 -13.26
N GLU A 22 4.50 -5.62 -13.59
CA GLU A 22 5.30 -6.06 -14.74
C GLU A 22 4.53 -5.93 -16.06
N SER A 23 3.20 -6.10 -16.03
CA SER A 23 2.35 -6.02 -17.22
C SER A 23 1.92 -4.60 -17.61
N LYS A 24 2.00 -3.63 -16.68
CA LYS A 24 1.57 -2.24 -16.94
C LYS A 24 2.46 -1.56 -17.99
N ASP A 25 1.92 -0.52 -18.62
CA ASP A 25 2.72 0.33 -19.48
C ASP A 25 3.79 1.11 -18.68
N ARG A 26 4.91 1.42 -19.35
CA ARG A 26 6.01 2.18 -18.73
C ARG A 26 5.56 3.57 -18.26
N SER A 27 4.60 4.18 -18.95
CA SER A 27 3.99 5.47 -18.60
C SER A 27 2.89 5.37 -17.54
N GLU A 28 2.38 4.18 -17.25
CA GLU A 28 1.26 4.01 -16.32
C GLU A 28 1.73 4.09 -14.87
N PHE A 29 0.98 4.78 -14.01
CA PHE A 29 1.25 4.81 -12.58
C PHE A 29 0.65 3.59 -11.90
N PHE A 30 1.44 2.88 -11.10
CA PHE A 30 0.95 1.78 -10.27
C PHE A 30 1.47 1.94 -8.85
N ASP A 31 0.56 1.89 -7.88
CA ASP A 31 0.86 1.93 -6.46
C ASP A 31 0.07 0.82 -5.75
N PRO A 32 0.70 -0.27 -5.27
CA PRO A 32 0.01 -1.29 -4.51
C PRO A 32 -0.51 -0.78 -3.16
N CYS A 33 -0.07 0.41 -2.72
CA CYS A 33 -0.52 1.06 -1.50
C CYS A 33 -1.73 1.98 -1.70
N GLN A 34 -2.38 1.93 -2.87
CA GLN A 34 -3.50 2.81 -3.23
C GLN A 34 -4.67 2.73 -2.24
N GLU A 35 -4.91 1.57 -1.62
CA GLU A 35 -5.97 1.44 -0.61
C GLU A 35 -5.64 2.20 0.70
N ALA A 36 -4.38 2.16 1.13
CA ALA A 36 -3.91 2.94 2.28
C ALA A 36 -3.97 4.45 1.97
N ALA A 37 -3.58 4.86 0.76
CA ALA A 37 -3.75 6.24 0.29
C ALA A 37 -5.22 6.65 0.33
N ALA A 38 -6.12 5.85 -0.24
CA ALA A 38 -7.55 6.13 -0.25
C ALA A 38 -8.13 6.25 1.17
N ARG A 39 -7.68 5.44 2.13
CA ARG A 39 -8.06 5.57 3.55
C ARG A 39 -7.64 6.93 4.12
N SER A 40 -6.40 7.35 3.87
CA SER A 40 -5.91 8.65 4.34
C SER A 40 -6.67 9.84 3.73
N ILE A 41 -7.00 9.77 2.43
CA ILE A 41 -7.82 10.78 1.74
C ILE A 41 -9.24 10.82 2.33
N ARG A 42 -9.85 9.65 2.59
CA ARG A 42 -11.16 9.58 3.26
C ARG A 42 -11.13 10.20 4.66
N CYS A 43 -10.05 9.99 5.41
CA CYS A 43 -9.87 10.63 6.71
C CYS A 43 -9.82 12.16 6.57
N LEU A 44 -9.03 12.68 5.62
CA LEU A 44 -8.94 14.12 5.36
C LEU A 44 -10.30 14.72 4.99
N ASN A 45 -11.03 14.08 4.08
CA ASN A 45 -12.35 14.54 3.65
C ASN A 45 -13.37 14.60 4.80
N ARG A 46 -13.24 13.72 5.79
CA ARG A 46 -14.14 13.68 6.96
C ARG A 46 -13.77 14.69 8.05
N ASN A 47 -12.49 15.07 8.14
CA ASN A 47 -11.97 15.92 9.20
C ASN A 47 -11.59 17.33 8.68
N GLY A 48 -12.21 17.80 7.59
CA GLY A 48 -11.95 19.14 7.05
C GLY A 48 -10.51 19.37 6.60
N GLY A 49 -9.78 18.29 6.26
CA GLY A 49 -8.37 18.35 5.91
C GLY A 49 -7.40 18.37 7.08
N ASP A 50 -7.87 18.17 8.32
CA ASP A 50 -6.97 18.09 9.47
C ASP A 50 -6.07 16.85 9.39
N ARG A 51 -4.78 17.11 9.20
CA ARG A 51 -3.76 16.09 9.01
C ARG A 51 -3.40 15.40 10.33
N THR A 52 -3.54 16.08 11.46
CA THR A 52 -3.16 15.55 12.77
C THR A 52 -4.02 14.34 13.13
N MET A 53 -5.31 14.42 12.83
CA MET A 53 -6.31 13.37 13.00
C MET A 53 -6.08 12.14 12.10
N CYS A 54 -5.28 12.28 11.04
CA CYS A 54 -5.08 11.26 10.01
C CYS A 54 -3.67 10.65 10.01
N THR A 55 -2.86 10.94 11.02
CA THR A 55 -1.44 10.54 11.10
C THR A 55 -1.25 9.03 10.92
N ASP A 56 -2.09 8.21 11.55
CA ASP A 56 -1.99 6.75 11.46
C ASP A 56 -2.24 6.23 10.05
N TYR A 57 -3.17 6.85 9.30
CA TYR A 57 -3.43 6.49 7.91
C TYR A 57 -2.25 6.85 7.00
N PHE A 58 -1.60 7.99 7.26
CA PHE A 58 -0.37 8.35 6.54
C PHE A 58 0.78 7.40 6.87
N GLN A 59 0.88 6.99 8.13
CA GLN A 59 1.91 6.05 8.57
C GLN A 59 1.72 4.69 7.88
N ALA A 60 0.50 4.17 7.85
CA ALA A 60 0.18 2.94 7.11
C ALA A 60 0.55 3.02 5.62
N TYR A 61 0.30 4.16 4.96
CA TYR A 61 0.71 4.36 3.57
C TYR A 61 2.24 4.38 3.39
N ARG A 62 2.96 5.05 4.29
CA ARG A 62 4.43 5.12 4.28
C ARG A 62 5.06 3.74 4.50
N ASP A 63 4.57 3.01 5.48
CA ASP A 63 5.06 1.67 5.80
C ASP A 63 4.83 0.71 4.65
N CYS A 64 3.64 0.76 4.05
CA CYS A 64 3.32 0.00 2.84
C CYS A 64 4.33 0.28 1.71
N LYS A 65 4.58 1.56 1.40
CA LYS A 65 5.52 1.95 0.35
C LYS A 65 6.95 1.53 0.67
N LYS A 66 7.36 1.65 1.93
CA LYS A 66 8.68 1.24 2.39
C LYS A 66 8.89 -0.26 2.16
N SER A 67 7.96 -1.09 2.65
CA SER A 67 8.02 -2.54 2.46
C SER A 67 8.03 -2.95 0.99
N TRP A 68 7.23 -2.28 0.15
CA TRP A 68 7.23 -2.52 -1.29
C TRP A 68 8.60 -2.22 -1.93
N ILE A 69 9.17 -1.04 -1.67
CA ILE A 69 10.46 -0.65 -2.23
C ILE A 69 11.58 -1.57 -1.76
N GLU A 70 11.59 -1.93 -0.47
CA GLU A 70 12.59 -2.83 0.11
C GLU A 70 12.53 -4.22 -0.53
N LYS A 71 11.35 -4.84 -0.63
CA LYS A 71 11.19 -6.15 -1.27
C LYS A 71 11.60 -6.14 -2.72
N ARG A 72 11.19 -5.12 -3.46
CA ARG A 72 11.62 -4.95 -4.85
C ARG A 72 13.13 -4.77 -5.01
N LYS A 73 13.79 -4.10 -4.07
CA LYS A 73 15.26 -3.96 -4.09
C LYS A 73 15.94 -5.29 -3.78
N MET A 74 15.39 -6.07 -2.83
CA MET A 74 15.90 -7.39 -2.50
C MET A 74 15.76 -8.38 -3.64
N GLU A 75 14.62 -8.41 -4.35
CA GLU A 75 14.43 -9.29 -5.52
C GLU A 75 15.31 -8.92 -6.73
N LYS A 76 15.79 -7.68 -6.80
CA LYS A 76 16.72 -7.23 -7.85
C LYS A 76 18.19 -7.51 -7.54
N ARG A 77 18.50 -7.90 -6.31
CA ARG A 77 19.86 -8.15 -5.83
C ARG A 77 20.20 -9.62 -5.95
#